data_AF-A0A2V5LY89-F1
#
_entry.id   AF-A0A2V5LY89-F1
#
_cell.length_a   1.000
_cell.length_b   1.000
_cell.length_c   1.000
_cell.angle_alpha   90.00
_cell.angle_beta   90.00
_cell.angle_gamma   90.00
#
_symmetry.space_group_name_H-M   'P 1'
#
loop_
_entity.id
_entity.type
_entity.pdbx_description
1 polymer ?
#
loop_
_entity_poly.entity_id
_entity_poly.type
_entity_poly.pdbx_seq_one_letter_code
_entity_poly.pdbx_strand_id
1 'polypeptide(L)'
;MNSRVLLGAACLTFASCALKHPPFGADIMPESARAQIPGHWAGPHRSGAVVPNWILTFHDPELTALVADAVERNPDLKAAAARVEASRAAVRIAASSLYPRIAMKGLGERQGQ
;
A
#
# COMPACT_ATOMS: atom_id res chain seq x y z
N MET A 1 -46.40 -14.23 -12.76
CA MET A 1 -45.12 -14.29 -12.01
C MET A 1 -43.96 -14.26 -13.02
N ASN A 2 -42.76 -13.72 -12.77
CA ASN A 2 -42.32 -12.84 -11.67
C ASN A 2 -41.20 -11.85 -12.11
N SER A 3 -41.11 -11.46 -13.39
CA SER A 3 -39.98 -10.69 -13.97
C SER A 3 -39.54 -9.44 -13.17
N ARG A 4 -40.48 -8.70 -12.58
CA ARG A 4 -40.18 -7.52 -11.73
C ARG A 4 -39.37 -7.86 -10.46
N VAL A 5 -39.45 -9.10 -9.96
CA VAL A 5 -38.69 -9.59 -8.80
C VAL A 5 -37.24 -9.91 -9.19
N LEU A 6 -37.02 -10.49 -10.37
CA LEU A 6 -35.68 -10.79 -10.90
C LEU A 6 -34.86 -9.52 -11.13
N LEU A 7 -35.49 -8.45 -11.63
CA LEU A 7 -34.82 -7.16 -11.83
C LEU A 7 -34.41 -6.50 -10.49
N GLY A 8 -35.23 -6.63 -9.44
CA GLY A 8 -34.92 -6.10 -8.11
C GLY A 8 -33.74 -6.83 -7.44
N ALA A 9 -33.69 -8.16 -7.57
CA ALA A 9 -32.60 -8.98 -7.01
C ALA A 9 -31.23 -8.64 -7.64
N ALA A 10 -31.19 -8.33 -8.94
CA ALA A 10 -29.96 -7.99 -9.64
C ALA A 10 -29.31 -6.67 -9.17
N CYS A 11 -30.09 -5.67 -8.77
CA CYS A 11 -29.53 -4.41 -8.24
C CYS A 11 -28.91 -4.56 -6.85
N LEU A 12 -29.43 -5.49 -6.03
CA LEU A 12 -28.95 -5.70 -4.65
C LEU A 12 -27.56 -6.36 -4.59
N THR A 13 -27.17 -7.17 -5.59
CA THR A 13 -25.84 -7.80 -5.61
C THR A 13 -24.73 -6.81 -5.96
N PHE A 14 -24.96 -5.85 -6.85
CA PHE A 14 -23.97 -4.83 -7.23
C PHE A 14 -23.67 -3.82 -6.11
N ALA A 15 -24.59 -3.58 -5.17
CA ALA A 15 -24.39 -2.67 -4.05
C ALA A 15 -23.49 -3.23 -2.92
N SER A 16 -23.11 -4.51 -2.98
CA SER A 16 -22.44 -5.22 -1.87
C SER A 16 -20.99 -4.79 -1.58
N CYS A 17 -20.34 -4.05 -2.49
CA CYS A 17 -18.96 -3.57 -2.33
C CYS A 17 -18.87 -2.09 -1.91
N ALA A 18 -19.82 -1.60 -1.11
CA ALA A 18 -19.68 -0.33 -0.39
C ALA A 18 -18.64 -0.46 0.74
N LEU A 19 -17.36 -0.56 0.38
CA LEU A 19 -16.25 -0.54 1.32
C LEU A 19 -16.28 0.81 2.04
N LYS A 20 -16.66 0.80 3.32
CA LYS A 20 -16.61 1.99 4.17
C LYS A 20 -15.16 2.45 4.23
N HIS A 21 -14.85 3.62 3.65
CA HIS A 21 -13.50 4.17 3.69
C HIS A 21 -13.07 4.23 5.16
N PRO A 22 -11.96 3.57 5.56
CA PRO A 22 -11.44 3.73 6.90
C PRO A 22 -11.02 5.21 7.06
N PRO A 23 -11.32 5.86 8.19
CA PRO A 23 -10.95 7.25 8.39
C PRO A 23 -9.41 7.37 8.35
N PHE A 24 -8.90 8.32 7.55
CA PHE A 24 -7.47 8.50 7.32
C PHE A 24 -7.09 9.97 7.44
N GLY A 25 -5.85 10.25 7.89
CA GLY A 25 -5.38 11.63 8.07
C GLY A 25 -6.18 12.39 9.14
N ALA A 26 -6.73 13.56 8.76
CA ALA A 26 -7.33 14.53 9.69
C ALA A 26 -8.51 13.98 10.53
N ASP A 27 -9.19 12.95 10.03
CA ASP A 27 -10.33 12.29 10.69
C ASP A 27 -9.92 11.49 11.95
N ILE A 28 -8.66 11.06 12.04
CA ILE A 28 -8.10 10.31 13.17
C ILE A 28 -7.05 11.12 13.96
N MET A 29 -6.70 12.33 13.52
CA MET A 29 -5.72 13.17 14.23
C MET A 29 -6.39 13.88 15.42
N PRO A 30 -5.89 13.71 16.66
CA PRO A 30 -6.32 14.52 17.80
C PRO A 30 -5.97 15.99 17.58
N GLU A 31 -6.65 16.89 18.27
CA GLU A 31 -6.47 18.35 18.10
C GLU A 31 -5.01 18.80 18.31
N SER A 32 -4.28 18.16 19.23
CA SER A 32 -2.84 18.38 19.45
C SER A 32 -1.97 18.09 18.22
N ALA A 33 -2.38 17.15 17.36
CA ALA A 33 -1.69 16.80 16.12
C ALA A 33 -2.13 17.67 14.92
N ARG A 34 -3.11 18.55 15.10
CA ARG A 34 -3.54 19.56 14.10
C ARG A 34 -2.79 20.90 14.23
N ALA A 35 -1.78 20.96 15.10
CA ALA A 35 -0.93 22.14 15.27
C ALA A 35 -0.41 22.63 13.92
N GLN A 36 -0.49 23.94 13.68
CA GLN A 36 -0.07 24.54 12.42
C GLN A 36 1.46 24.44 12.27
N ILE A 37 1.92 23.45 11.51
CA ILE A 37 3.32 23.33 11.10
C ILE A 37 3.64 24.53 10.20
N PRO A 38 4.72 25.31 10.47
CA PRO A 38 5.12 26.40 9.60
C PRO A 38 5.35 25.91 8.17
N GLY A 39 4.79 26.60 7.17
CA GLY A 39 4.96 26.25 5.75
C GLY A 39 6.41 26.27 5.26
N HIS A 40 7.32 26.82 6.05
CA HIS A 40 8.76 26.72 5.90
C HIS A 40 9.37 26.33 7.26
N TRP A 41 9.83 25.08 7.37
CA TRP A 41 10.65 24.60 8.49
C TRP A 41 12.04 24.26 7.96
N ALA A 42 13.04 25.08 8.28
CA ALA A 42 14.42 24.85 7.90
C ALA A 42 15.38 25.14 9.06
N GLY A 43 16.37 24.26 9.22
CA GLY A 43 17.56 24.50 10.01
C GLY A 43 18.80 24.55 9.13
N PRO A 44 19.97 24.94 9.67
CA PRO A 44 21.22 24.87 8.93
C PRO A 44 21.49 23.43 8.48
N HIS A 45 21.75 23.23 7.18
CA HIS A 45 22.09 21.92 6.65
C HIS A 45 23.40 21.43 7.27
N ARG A 46 23.35 20.29 7.97
CA ARG A 46 24.54 19.61 8.47
C ARG A 46 24.81 18.39 7.59
N SER A 47 25.90 18.44 6.84
CA SER A 47 26.45 17.27 6.14
C SER A 47 27.16 16.35 7.14
N GLY A 48 27.00 15.03 6.96
CA GLY A 48 27.60 14.04 7.84
C GLY A 48 27.03 12.64 7.61
N ALA A 49 27.54 11.65 8.34
CA ALA A 49 26.95 10.32 8.36
C ALA A 49 25.57 10.35 9.05
N VAL A 50 24.59 9.68 8.46
CA VAL A 50 23.27 9.48 9.10
C VAL A 50 23.48 8.56 10.30
N VAL A 51 23.15 9.05 11.50
CA VAL A 51 23.24 8.28 12.74
C VAL A 51 22.11 7.23 12.78
N PRO A 52 22.43 5.92 12.81
CA PRO A 52 21.41 4.89 13.01
C PRO A 52 20.75 5.05 14.38
N ASN A 53 19.46 4.73 14.49
CA ASN A 53 18.70 4.79 15.75
C ASN A 53 18.75 6.15 16.47
N TRP A 54 18.85 7.26 15.72
CA TRP A 54 18.88 8.64 16.25
C TRP A 54 17.72 8.98 17.21
N ILE A 55 16.59 8.27 17.14
CA ILE A 55 15.47 8.38 18.10
C ILE A 55 15.95 8.22 19.55
N LEU A 56 16.94 7.37 19.81
CA LEU A 56 17.50 7.15 21.14
C LEU A 56 18.18 8.40 21.74
N THR A 57 18.55 9.39 20.93
CA THR A 57 19.18 10.64 21.41
C THR A 57 18.19 11.58 22.11
N PHE A 58 16.89 11.31 22.04
CA PHE A 58 15.87 12.05 22.80
C PHE A 58 15.78 11.60 24.26
N HIS A 59 16.35 10.43 24.59
CA HIS A 59 16.32 9.81 25.92
C HIS A 59 14.90 9.61 26.50
N ASP A 60 13.92 9.50 25.60
CA ASP A 60 12.51 9.26 25.92
C ASP A 60 12.16 7.78 25.63
N PRO A 61 11.86 6.97 26.67
CA PRO A 61 11.51 5.57 26.50
C PRO A 61 10.11 5.36 25.91
N GLU A 62 9.18 6.28 26.12
CA GLU A 62 7.81 6.20 25.56
C GLU A 62 7.85 6.47 24.06
N LEU A 63 8.52 7.55 23.64
CA LEU A 63 8.79 7.83 22.22
C LEU A 63 9.49 6.65 21.53
N THR A 64 10.48 6.06 22.19
CA THR A 64 11.22 4.91 21.64
C THR A 64 10.30 3.70 21.41
N ALA A 65 9.40 3.40 22.37
CA ALA A 65 8.42 2.32 22.22
C ALA A 65 7.41 2.61 21.10
N LEU A 66 6.84 3.82 21.06
CA LEU A 66 5.89 4.23 20.02
C LEU A 66 6.48 4.16 18.61
N VAL A 67 7.75 4.54 18.43
CA VAL A 67 8.44 4.43 17.14
C VAL A 67 8.71 2.97 16.77
N ALA A 68 9.08 2.12 17.73
CA ALA A 68 9.27 0.69 17.46
C ALA A 68 7.97 0.01 17.01
N ASP A 69 6.87 0.22 17.74
CA ASP A 69 5.53 -0.28 17.38
C ASP A 69 5.08 0.24 16.01
N ALA A 70 5.32 1.52 15.72
CA ALA A 70 5.02 2.10 14.42
C ALA A 70 5.84 1.42 13.30
N VAL A 71 7.15 1.23 13.46
CA VAL A 71 7.98 0.59 12.43
C VAL A 71 7.54 -0.87 12.16
N GLU A 72 7.17 -1.62 13.19
CA GLU A 72 6.68 -3.01 13.04
C GLU A 72 5.29 -3.07 12.37
N ARG A 73 4.37 -2.17 12.76
CA ARG A 73 2.94 -2.34 12.47
C ARG A 73 2.39 -1.45 11.37
N ASN A 74 3.09 -0.37 10.99
CA ASN A 74 2.60 0.63 10.04
C ASN A 74 2.22 0.03 8.66
N PRO A 75 0.96 0.22 8.20
CA PRO A 75 0.48 -0.32 6.93
C PRO A 75 1.05 0.41 5.70
N ASP A 76 1.40 1.69 5.80
CA ASP A 76 2.03 2.46 4.72
C ASP A 76 3.46 1.95 4.43
N LEU A 77 4.22 1.56 5.46
CA LEU A 77 5.52 0.90 5.28
C LEU A 77 5.37 -0.44 4.56
N LYS A 78 4.33 -1.22 4.91
CA LYS A 78 4.00 -2.50 4.23
C LYS A 78 3.59 -2.26 2.78
N ALA A 79 2.78 -1.23 2.51
CA ALA A 79 2.40 -0.82 1.15
C ALA A 79 3.61 -0.32 0.34
N ALA A 80 4.53 0.43 0.94
CA ALA A 80 5.77 0.87 0.31
C ALA A 80 6.68 -0.32 -0.04
N ALA A 81 6.85 -1.28 0.86
CA ALA A 81 7.60 -2.51 0.60
C ALA A 81 7.00 -3.32 -0.56
N ALA A 82 5.66 -3.45 -0.61
CA ALA A 82 4.96 -4.11 -1.71
C ALA A 82 5.17 -3.39 -3.06
N ARG A 83 5.17 -2.04 -3.07
CA ARG A 83 5.50 -1.24 -4.28
C ARG A 83 6.93 -1.51 -4.76
N VAL A 84 7.90 -1.57 -3.86
CA VAL A 84 9.31 -1.87 -4.20
C VAL A 84 9.45 -3.27 -4.81
N GLU A 85 8.78 -4.29 -4.26
CA GLU A 85 8.85 -5.64 -4.84
C GLU A 85 8.11 -5.74 -6.18
N ALA A 86 7.01 -5.01 -6.37
CA ALA A 86 6.36 -4.88 -7.68
C ALA A 86 7.30 -4.23 -8.72
N SER A 87 8.04 -3.18 -8.36
CA SER A 87 9.06 -2.57 -9.23
C SER A 87 10.19 -3.55 -9.57
N ARG A 88 10.67 -4.34 -8.59
CA ARG A 88 11.67 -5.40 -8.84
C ARG A 88 11.12 -6.49 -9.77
N ALA A 89 9.87 -6.90 -9.61
CA ALA A 89 9.21 -7.85 -10.51
C ALA A 89 9.12 -7.30 -11.94
N ALA A 90 8.77 -6.02 -12.12
CA ALA A 90 8.75 -5.37 -13.43
C ALA A 90 10.14 -5.36 -14.09
N VAL A 91 11.21 -5.08 -13.33
CA VAL A 91 12.59 -5.18 -13.82
C VAL A 91 12.95 -6.61 -14.23
N ARG A 92 12.59 -7.63 -13.43
CA ARG A 92 12.79 -9.05 -13.79
C ARG A 92 12.06 -9.43 -15.09
N ILE A 93 10.82 -8.94 -15.28
CA ILE A 93 10.04 -9.16 -16.50
C ILE A 93 10.71 -8.47 -17.70
N ALA A 94 11.16 -7.23 -17.57
CA ALA A 94 11.88 -6.54 -18.64
C ALA A 94 13.18 -7.27 -19.01
N ALA A 95 13.96 -7.71 -18.02
CA ALA A 95 15.19 -8.48 -18.21
C ALA A 95 14.97 -9.88 -18.83
N SER A 96 13.77 -10.46 -18.71
CA SER A 96 13.44 -11.76 -19.36
C SER A 96 13.55 -11.73 -20.89
N SER A 97 13.52 -10.54 -21.51
CA SER A 97 13.76 -10.35 -22.94
C SER A 97 15.17 -10.74 -23.40
N LEU A 98 16.14 -10.81 -22.48
CA LEU A 98 17.53 -11.23 -22.73
C LEU A 98 17.71 -12.75 -22.75
N TYR A 99 16.67 -13.53 -22.47
CA TYR A 99 16.73 -14.99 -22.34
C TYR A 99 15.79 -15.71 -23.33
N PRO A 100 16.09 -16.95 -23.73
CA PRO A 100 15.19 -17.76 -24.55
C PRO A 100 13.83 -17.96 -23.87
N ARG A 101 12.74 -17.77 -24.60
CA ARG A 101 11.37 -18.03 -24.11
C ARG A 101 10.95 -19.45 -24.48
N ILE A 102 10.68 -20.26 -23.47
CA ILE A 102 10.07 -21.58 -23.61
C ILE A 102 8.55 -21.43 -23.44
N ALA A 103 7.78 -21.90 -24.42
CA ALA A 103 6.32 -21.91 -24.36
C ALA A 103 5.78 -23.21 -24.96
N MET A 104 4.78 -23.81 -24.30
CA MET A 104 4.08 -24.99 -24.79
C MET A 104 2.67 -24.58 -25.25
N LYS A 105 2.26 -25.03 -26.44
CA LYS A 105 0.88 -24.90 -26.93
C LYS A 105 0.37 -26.27 -27.35
N GLY A 106 -0.80 -26.65 -26.84
CA GLY A 106 -1.61 -27.75 -27.35
C GLY A 106 -2.86 -27.19 -28.02
N LEU A 107 -3.20 -27.70 -29.20
CA LEU A 107 -4.47 -27.44 -29.87
C LEU A 107 -5.12 -28.78 -30.18
N GLY A 108 -6.37 -28.95 -29.76
CA GLY A 108 -7.18 -30.13 -30.02
C GLY A 108 -8.53 -29.69 -30.57
N GLU A 109 -8.71 -29.82 -31.88
CA GLU A 109 -9.94 -29.44 -32.55
C GLU A 109 -10.68 -30.72 -32.95
N ARG A 110 -11.90 -30.90 -32.43
CA ARG A 110 -12.72 -32.09 -32.71
C ARG A 110 -13.89 -31.69 -33.60
N GLN A 111 -13.68 -31.81 -34.91
CA GLN A 111 -14.70 -31.52 -35.92
C GLN A 111 -15.70 -32.68 -35.97
N GLY A 112 -16.83 -32.52 -35.27
CA GLY A 112 -17.98 -33.41 -35.41
C GLY A 112 -18.71 -33.11 -36.72
N GLN A 113 -18.88 -34.14 -37.54
CA GLN A 113 -19.85 -34.22 -38.64
C GLN A 113 -21.15 -34.82 -38.09
#